data_AF-A0A6G9ZER3-F1
#
_entry.id   AF-A0A6G9ZER3-F1
#
_cell.length_a   1.000
_cell.length_b   1.000
_cell.length_c   1.000
_cell.angle_alpha   90.00
_cell.angle_beta   90.00
_cell.angle_gamma   90.00
#
_symmetry.space_group_name_H-M   'P 1'
#
loop_
_entity.id
_entity.type
_entity.pdbx_description
1 polymer ?
#
loop_
_entity_poly.entity_id
_entity_poly.type
_entity_poly.pdbx_seq_one_letter_code
_entity_poly.pdbx_strand_id
1 'polypeptide(L)' 'MQPTSLTTDDATDLTGLLQFLIDWIDTDEQALTPSFDRFVDNPVVEIHHLRHDLHRYTALLDGTTHETPLEPDQI' A
#
# COMPACT_ATOMS: atom_id res chain seq x y z
N MET A 1 -11.21 -2.94 -23.12
CA MET A 1 -9.78 -2.70 -22.83
C MET A 1 -9.13 -4.05 -22.62
N GLN A 2 -7.95 -4.31 -23.21
CA GLN A 2 -7.19 -5.51 -22.84
C GLN A 2 -6.50 -5.26 -21.49
N PRO A 3 -6.42 -6.26 -20.60
CA PRO A 3 -5.68 -6.12 -19.36
C PRO A 3 -4.19 -5.98 -19.69
N THR A 4 -3.58 -4.86 -19.31
CA THR A 4 -2.12 -4.73 -19.24
C THR A 4 -1.62 -5.54 -18.06
N SER A 5 -0.83 -6.58 -18.34
CA SER A 5 -0.14 -7.34 -17.30
C SER A 5 1.17 -6.65 -16.95
N LEU A 6 1.50 -6.57 -15.65
CA LEU A 6 2.81 -6.10 -15.20
C LEU A 6 3.88 -7.12 -15.59
N THR A 7 4.99 -6.64 -16.13
CA THR A 7 6.21 -7.47 -16.25
C THR A 7 6.90 -7.59 -14.89
N THR A 8 7.86 -8.51 -14.77
CA THR A 8 8.69 -8.63 -13.56
C THR A 8 9.48 -7.35 -13.27
N ASP A 9 9.95 -6.68 -14.33
CA ASP A 9 10.68 -5.41 -14.19
C ASP A 9 9.73 -4.31 -13.69
N ASP A 10 8.52 -4.21 -14.24
CA ASP A 10 7.50 -3.25 -13.77
C ASP A 10 7.13 -3.49 -12.30
N ALA A 11 7.00 -4.75 -11.88
CA ALA A 11 6.70 -5.12 -10.50
C ALA A 11 7.86 -4.74 -9.55
N THR A 12 9.10 -4.90 -9.99
CA THR A 12 10.30 -4.54 -9.21
C THR A 12 10.38 -3.02 -9.02
N ASP A 13 10.20 -2.25 -10.09
CA ASP A 13 10.21 -0.79 -10.04
C ASP A 13 9.07 -0.26 -9.16
N LEU A 14 7.88 -0.83 -9.28
CA LEU A 14 6.73 -0.45 -8.48
C LEU A 14 6.94 -0.78 -6.99
N THR A 15 7.51 -1.93 -6.67
CA THR A 15 7.89 -2.29 -5.29
C THR A 15 8.85 -1.25 -4.71
N GLY A 16 9.87 -0.84 -5.47
CA GLY A 16 10.80 0.20 -5.04
C GLY A 16 10.12 1.54 -4.76
N LEU A 17 9.16 1.94 -5.61
CA LEU A 17 8.39 3.17 -5.40
C LEU A 17 7.50 3.09 -4.15
N LEU A 18 6.84 1.95 -3.92
CA LEU A 18 6.01 1.77 -2.73
C LEU A 18 6.85 1.77 -1.46
N GLN A 19 8.02 1.12 -1.45
CA GLN A 19 8.94 1.16 -0.33
C GLN A 19 9.45 2.58 -0.06
N PHE A 20 9.78 3.34 -1.10
CA PHE A 20 10.14 4.75 -0.95
C PHE A 20 9.05 5.58 -0.26
N LEU A 21 7.77 5.35 -0.59
CA LEU A 21 6.66 6.04 0.06
C LEU A 21 6.48 5.62 1.53
N ILE A 22 6.66 4.34 1.85
CA ILE A 22 6.66 3.85 3.23
C ILE A 22 7.76 4.55 4.03
N ASP A 23 8.99 4.52 3.52
CA ASP A 23 10.15 5.12 4.19
C ASP A 23 9.93 6.63 4.40
N TRP A 24 9.36 7.32 3.41
CA TRP A 24 9.02 8.74 3.51
C TRP A 24 7.98 9.02 4.61
N ILE A 25 6.92 8.21 4.70
CA ILE A 25 5.91 8.34 5.77
C ILE A 25 6.56 8.11 7.14
N ASP A 26 7.42 7.10 7.26
CA ASP A 26 8.11 6.75 8.50
C ASP A 26 9.11 7.83 8.95
N THR A 27 9.56 8.73 8.07
CA THR A 27 10.49 9.80 8.46
C THR A 27 9.87 10.83 9.41
N ASP A 28 8.59 11.18 9.23
CA ASP A 28 7.90 12.19 10.05
C ASP A 28 6.37 12.03 9.98
N GLU A 29 5.87 10.90 10.44
CA GLU A 29 4.44 10.60 10.44
C GLU A 29 3.60 11.67 11.18
N GLN A 30 4.16 12.26 12.25
CA GLN A 30 3.50 13.30 13.04
C GLN A 30 3.25 14.58 12.24
N ALA A 31 4.21 15.01 11.42
CA ALA A 31 4.01 16.16 10.54
C ALA A 31 3.15 15.84 9.31
N LEU A 32 3.20 14.60 8.82
CA LEU A 32 2.47 14.18 7.62
C LEU A 32 0.99 13.93 7.89
N THR A 33 0.62 13.41 9.07
CA THR A 33 -0.78 13.09 9.43
C THR A 33 -1.72 14.28 9.20
N PRO A 34 -1.48 15.50 9.75
CA PRO A 34 -2.38 16.63 9.55
C PRO A 34 -2.40 17.15 8.10
N SER A 35 -1.36 16.87 7.31
CA SER A 35 -1.34 17.20 5.88
C SER A 35 -2.17 16.23 5.07
N PHE A 36 -2.09 14.95 5.41
CA PHE A 36 -2.87 13.89 4.80
C PHE A 36 -4.36 14.03 5.10
N ASP A 37 -4.72 14.29 6.36
CA ASP A 37 -6.12 14.49 6.77
C ASP A 37 -6.77 15.65 6.00
N ARG A 38 -6.04 16.75 5.80
CA ARG A 38 -6.47 17.90 4.99
C ARG A 38 -6.62 17.57 3.50
N PHE A 39 -5.84 16.63 2.99
CA PHE A 39 -5.89 16.21 1.59
C PHE A 39 -7.07 15.29 1.32
N VAL A 40 -7.31 14.31 2.20
CA VAL A 40 -8.35 13.30 1.99
C VAL A 40 -9.76 13.84 2.27
N ASP A 41 -9.89 14.86 3.13
CA ASP A 41 -11.18 15.48 3.51
C ASP A 41 -12.21 14.43 3.97
N ASN A 42 -11.72 13.31 4.53
CA ASN A 42 -12.54 12.21 5.02
C ASN A 42 -11.87 11.59 6.26
N PRO A 43 -12.53 11.64 7.43
CA PRO A 43 -11.94 11.23 8.70
C PRO A 43 -11.76 9.71 8.85
N VAL A 44 -12.26 8.90 7.91
CA VAL A 44 -12.12 7.44 7.94
C VAL A 44 -10.78 7.00 7.37
N VAL A 45 -10.19 7.79 6.48
CA VAL A 45 -8.93 7.46 5.81
C VAL A 45 -7.79 8.10 6.57
N GLU A 46 -7.25 7.34 7.51
CA GLU A 46 -6.07 7.73 8.28
C GLU A 46 -4.77 7.37 7.54
N ILE A 47 -3.69 8.11 7.83
CA ILE A 47 -2.36 7.84 7.24
C ILE A 47 -1.86 6.41 7.56
N HIS A 48 -2.29 5.84 8.68
CA HIS A 48 -2.00 4.45 9.05
C HIS A 48 -2.63 3.44 8.06
N HIS A 49 -3.84 3.71 7.55
CA HIS A 49 -4.47 2.87 6.54
C HIS A 49 -3.70 2.94 5.22
N LEU A 50 -3.26 4.14 4.81
CA LEU A 50 -2.38 4.28 3.65
C LEU A 50 -1.09 3.48 3.83
N ARG A 51 -0.43 3.60 4.98
CA ARG A 51 0.81 2.88 5.28
C ARG A 51 0.61 1.36 5.24
N HIS A 52 -0.47 0.86 5.83
CA HIS A 52 -0.83 -0.54 5.78
C HIS A 52 -1.03 -1.03 4.35
N ASP A 53 -1.76 -0.29 3.53
CA ASP A 53 -2.02 -0.65 2.13
C ASP A 53 -0.74 -0.65 1.29
N LEU A 54 0.14 0.33 1.51
CA LEU A 54 1.46 0.35 0.86
C LEU A 54 2.25 -0.92 1.20
N HIS A 55 2.35 -1.31 2.47
CA HIS A 55 3.03 -2.56 2.86
C HIS A 55 2.40 -3.80 2.22
N ARG A 56 1.07 -3.87 2.20
CA ARG A 56 0.35 -4.99 1.57
C ARG A 56 0.64 -5.09 0.08
N TYR A 57 0.64 -3.97 -0.65
CA TYR A 57 0.92 -3.99 -2.08
C TYR A 57 2.38 -4.27 -2.40
N THR A 58 3.33 -3.75 -1.60
CA THR A 58 4.75 -4.12 -1.72
C THR A 58 4.92 -5.63 -1.56
N ALA A 59 4.32 -6.22 -0.52
CA ALA A 59 4.40 -7.67 -0.31
C ALA A 59 3.73 -8.49 -1.43
N LEU A 60 2.66 -7.97 -2.05
CA LEU A 60 1.98 -8.64 -3.15
C LEU A 60 2.86 -8.68 -4.40
N LEU A 61 3.57 -7.58 -4.68
CA LEU A 61 4.47 -7.48 -5.82
C LEU A 61 5.76 -8.27 -5.63
N ASP A 62 6.28 -8.34 -4.40
CA ASP A 62 7.45 -9.15 -4.04
C ASP A 62 7.15 -10.66 -3.96
N GLY A 63 5.88 -11.07 -4.09
CA GLY A 63 5.47 -12.46 -3.93
C GLY A 63 5.64 -12.99 -2.50
N THR A 64 5.77 -12.10 -1.52
CA THR A 64 5.93 -12.41 -0.08
C THR A 64 4.61 -12.38 0.68
N THR A 65 3.51 -12.01 0.01
CA THR A 65 2.17 -12.07 0.60
C THR A 65 1.78 -13.51 0.85
N HIS A 66 1.76 -13.90 2.11
CA HIS A 66 1.03 -15.07 2.58
C HIS A 66 -0.42 -14.65 2.81
N GLU A 67 -1.18 -14.47 1.74
CA GLU A 67 -2.62 -14.32 1.86
C GLU A 67 -3.16 -15.61 2.48
N THR A 68 -3.57 -15.56 3.75
CA THR A 68 -4.40 -16.63 4.33
C THR A 68 -5.67 -16.65 3.47
N PRO A 69 -5.98 -17.76 2.78
CA PRO A 69 -7.22 -17.85 2.04
C PRO A 69 -8.38 -17.55 3.00
N LEU A 70 -9.29 -16.65 2.61
CA LEU A 70 -10.54 -16.48 3.35
C LEU A 70 -11.22 -17.85 3.39
N GLU A 71 -11.32 -18.44 4.58
CA GLU A 71 -12.00 -19.72 4.76
C GLU A 71 -13.45 -19.59 4.28
N PRO A 72 -13.93 -20.48 3.39
CA PRO A 72 -15.22 -20.34 2.72
C PRO A 72 -16.46 -20.50 3.62
N ASP A 73 -16.30 -20.58 4.95
CA ASP A 73 -17.36 -20.99 5.89
C ASP A 73 -17.95 -19.82 6.71
N GLN A 74 -18.00 -18.62 6.13
CA GLN A 74 -18.66 -17.44 6.71
C GLN A 74 -19.64 -16.74 5.75
N ILE A 75 -20.34 -17.50 4.89
CA ILE A 75 -21.54 -17.01 4.17
C ILE A 75 -22.77 -17.77 4.65
#